data_AF-G4HM94-F1
#
_entry.id   AF-G4HM94-F1
#
_cell.length_a   1.000
_cell.length_b   1.000
_cell.length_c   1.000
_cell.angle_alpha   90.00
_cell.angle_beta   90.00
_cell.angle_gamma   90.00
#
_symmetry.space_group_name_H-M   'P 1'
#
loop_
_entity.id
_entity.type
_entity.pdbx_description
1 polymer ?
#
loop_
_entity_poly.entity_id
_entity_poly.type
_entity_poly.pdbx_seq_one_letter_code
_entity_poly.pdbx_strand_id
1 'polypeptide(L)'
;MNTAIIAWFELKRMATSRTVLINQFLLPLILIFILGNALSGWFGNEKEFEQPPVNVGFILPEAQGELPASMQELVNAPEIQDIVIQHILSNREEGVGKLRRGELDYAVVIPEAFDERMGRGEAVKLELLPGRDHNLNLVADTVFTTFMADANHKQAEAIVFGGVQALAVPASASDGKPGGASVEVGQLSEKGGSYSAAQYYAASMLVMFLLYSGLMASSSLLGERESRTLYRLQSAPVSPGTIFAGKIIGCSLITFVKAAVIVLGSMWLYGVKWGGHPLLLITVCVLLTLSSMTIAALITFVSRTAAGARGLMQALIIAMTFVSGGFMPLPVEFFQKIAAFTVNHWAMQSMLRMMLDSETGLVLSCIGMLAIITAVLSAFAMITYRKVGYHA
;
A
#
# COMPACT_ATOMS: atom_id res chain seq x y z
N MET A 1 -38.06 -30.32 5.63
CA MET A 1 -37.25 -29.68 4.58
C MET A 1 -35.88 -29.38 5.19
N ASN A 2 -34.80 -29.96 4.67
CA ASN A 2 -33.47 -29.88 5.30
C ASN A 2 -32.80 -28.53 5.00
N THR A 3 -32.02 -28.01 5.96
CA THR A 3 -31.20 -26.79 5.82
C THR A 3 -30.35 -26.78 4.53
N ALA A 4 -29.82 -27.94 4.15
CA ALA A 4 -29.02 -28.14 2.94
C ALA A 4 -29.78 -27.82 1.63
N ILE A 5 -31.08 -28.12 1.57
CA ILE A 5 -31.90 -27.88 0.37
C ILE A 5 -32.14 -26.37 0.19
N ILE A 6 -32.35 -25.66 1.30
CA ILE A 6 -32.51 -24.20 1.32
C ILE A 6 -31.22 -23.52 0.87
N ALA A 7 -30.08 -23.97 1.41
CA ALA A 7 -28.76 -23.47 1.02
C ALA A 7 -28.49 -23.70 -0.47
N TRP A 8 -28.79 -24.90 -1.00
CA TRP A 8 -28.63 -25.23 -2.42
C TRP A 8 -29.50 -24.35 -3.33
N PHE A 9 -30.76 -24.10 -2.95
CA PHE A 9 -31.65 -23.25 -3.73
C PHE A 9 -31.14 -21.83 -3.83
N GLU A 10 -30.63 -21.26 -2.73
CA GLU A 10 -30.05 -19.91 -2.77
C GLU A 10 -28.78 -19.82 -3.61
N LEU A 11 -27.96 -20.87 -3.58
CA LEU A 11 -26.78 -20.96 -4.42
C LEU A 11 -27.17 -20.98 -5.90
N LYS A 12 -28.17 -21.78 -6.28
CA LYS A 12 -28.70 -21.82 -7.65
C LYS A 12 -29.30 -20.47 -8.07
N ARG A 13 -30.06 -19.81 -7.20
CA ARG A 13 -30.69 -18.50 -7.47
C ARG A 13 -29.63 -17.46 -7.80
N MET A 14 -28.57 -17.38 -7.01
CA MET A 14 -27.49 -16.41 -7.23
C MET A 14 -26.65 -16.75 -8.46
N ALA A 15 -26.34 -18.03 -8.67
CA ALA A 15 -25.58 -18.50 -9.84
C ALA A 15 -26.30 -18.25 -11.17
N THR A 16 -27.62 -18.07 -11.16
CA THR A 16 -28.39 -17.83 -12.39
C THR A 16 -28.43 -16.34 -12.78
N SER A 17 -28.13 -15.42 -11.85
CA SER A 17 -28.17 -13.98 -12.12
C SER A 17 -26.82 -13.46 -12.62
N ARG A 18 -26.74 -13.18 -13.93
CA ARG A 18 -25.53 -12.65 -14.59
C ARG A 18 -25.01 -11.37 -13.94
N THR A 19 -25.90 -10.45 -13.60
CA THR A 19 -25.55 -9.18 -12.94
C THR A 19 -24.94 -9.40 -11.57
N VAL A 20 -25.46 -10.37 -10.80
CA VAL A 20 -24.93 -10.71 -9.48
C VAL A 20 -23.54 -11.33 -9.60
N LEU A 21 -23.35 -12.25 -10.56
CA LEU A 21 -22.05 -12.87 -10.80
C LEU A 21 -20.99 -11.84 -11.22
N ILE A 22 -21.31 -10.95 -12.16
CA ILE A 22 -20.38 -9.90 -12.61
C ILE A 22 -20.02 -8.99 -11.44
N ASN A 23 -21.01 -8.48 -10.70
CA ASN A 23 -20.74 -7.52 -9.64
C ASN A 23 -20.04 -8.13 -8.42
N GLN A 24 -20.22 -9.42 -8.14
CA GLN A 24 -19.62 -10.06 -6.97
C GLN A 24 -18.25 -10.66 -7.26
N PHE A 25 -17.99 -11.15 -8.47
CA PHE A 25 -16.77 -11.89 -8.79
C PHE A 25 -15.83 -11.12 -9.72
N LEU A 26 -16.37 -10.43 -10.73
CA LEU A 26 -15.56 -9.72 -11.73
C LEU A 26 -15.13 -8.32 -11.24
N LEU A 27 -16.09 -7.58 -10.67
CA LEU A 27 -15.86 -6.21 -10.18
C LEU A 27 -14.70 -6.08 -9.17
N PRO A 28 -14.50 -6.97 -8.17
CA PRO A 28 -13.35 -6.85 -7.27
C PRO A 28 -12.03 -7.01 -8.02
N LEU A 29 -11.92 -7.96 -8.95
CA LEU A 29 -10.70 -8.17 -9.73
C LEU A 29 -10.38 -6.95 -10.61
N ILE A 30 -11.41 -6.40 -11.27
CA ILE A 30 -11.27 -5.16 -12.06
C ILE A 30 -10.81 -3.99 -11.17
N LEU A 31 -11.39 -3.83 -9.98
CA LEU A 31 -10.98 -2.77 -9.06
C LEU A 31 -9.54 -2.96 -8.57
N ILE A 32 -9.14 -4.19 -8.23
CA ILE A 32 -7.76 -4.50 -7.84
C ILE A 32 -6.81 -4.11 -8.98
N PHE A 33 -7.14 -4.43 -10.22
CA PHE A 33 -6.33 -4.05 -11.38
C PHE A 33 -6.21 -2.53 -11.55
N ILE A 34 -7.35 -1.84 -11.54
CA ILE A 34 -7.39 -0.39 -11.78
C ILE A 34 -6.63 0.33 -10.66
N LEU A 35 -6.92 0.04 -9.39
CA LEU A 35 -6.29 0.72 -8.25
C LEU A 35 -4.84 0.27 -8.05
N GLY A 36 -4.54 -1.01 -8.24
CA GLY A 36 -3.20 -1.56 -8.18
C GLY A 36 -2.26 -0.88 -9.18
N ASN A 37 -2.68 -0.75 -10.44
CA ASN A 37 -1.88 -0.07 -11.46
C ASN A 37 -1.89 1.46 -11.30
N ALA A 38 -3.06 2.07 -11.07
CA ALA A 38 -3.18 3.53 -11.04
C ALA A 38 -2.52 4.18 -9.82
N LEU A 39 -2.50 3.49 -8.68
CA LEU A 39 -1.84 3.96 -7.47
C LEU A 39 -0.53 3.22 -7.17
N SER A 40 -0.02 2.41 -8.10
CA SER A 40 1.32 1.79 -7.98
C SER A 40 2.39 2.81 -7.59
N GLY A 41 2.39 4.00 -8.20
CA GLY A 41 3.36 5.07 -7.89
C GLY A 41 3.27 5.65 -6.46
N TRP A 42 2.17 5.41 -5.73
CA TRP A 42 2.04 5.80 -4.31
C TRP A 42 2.63 4.75 -3.36
N PHE A 43 2.68 3.50 -3.79
CA PHE A 43 3.27 2.39 -3.05
C PHE A 43 4.61 2.12 -3.73
N GLY A 44 5.67 2.84 -3.32
CA GLY A 44 6.97 2.96 -4.02
C GLY A 44 7.77 1.67 -4.23
N ASN A 45 7.17 0.64 -4.83
CA ASN A 45 7.64 -0.73 -4.89
C ASN A 45 7.04 -1.51 -6.08
N GLU A 46 7.01 -0.92 -7.27
CA GLU A 46 7.01 -1.76 -8.49
C GLU A 46 8.11 -1.30 -9.44
N LYS A 47 9.08 -2.22 -9.59
CA LYS A 47 10.45 -2.08 -10.09
C LYS A 47 11.36 -1.44 -9.03
N GLU A 48 12.60 -1.92 -8.92
CA GLU A 48 13.69 -1.04 -8.49
C GLU A 48 13.40 0.31 -9.11
N PHE A 49 13.30 1.35 -8.29
CA PHE A 49 13.30 2.70 -8.82
C PHE A 49 14.66 2.81 -9.53
N GLU A 50 14.71 2.41 -10.81
CA GLU A 50 15.76 2.76 -11.74
C GLU A 50 15.71 4.27 -11.69
N GLN A 51 16.56 4.86 -10.83
CA GLN A 51 16.63 6.30 -10.68
C GLN A 51 16.78 6.82 -12.10
N PRO A 52 15.82 7.60 -12.61
CA PRO A 52 15.97 8.14 -13.94
C PRO A 52 17.29 8.92 -13.94
N PRO A 53 18.17 8.69 -14.92
CA PRO A 53 19.41 9.41 -14.96
C PRO A 53 19.10 10.91 -15.03
N VAL A 54 19.77 11.67 -14.18
CA VAL A 54 19.60 13.11 -14.06
C VAL A 54 20.47 13.77 -15.12
N ASN A 55 19.85 14.54 -16.02
CA ASN A 55 20.59 15.31 -17.02
C ASN A 55 21.15 16.58 -16.37
N VAL A 56 22.46 16.58 -16.09
CA VAL A 56 23.13 17.70 -15.42
C VAL A 56 23.92 18.53 -16.44
N GLY A 57 23.54 19.81 -16.54
CA GLY A 57 24.25 20.81 -17.31
C GLY A 57 25.42 21.40 -16.53
N PHE A 58 26.65 21.12 -16.94
CA PHE A 58 27.83 21.76 -16.38
C PHE A 58 28.14 23.04 -17.17
N ILE A 59 27.99 24.18 -16.51
CA ILE A 59 28.25 25.49 -17.10
C ILE A 59 29.68 25.88 -16.76
N LEU A 60 30.54 25.89 -17.78
CA LEU A 60 31.95 26.23 -17.67
C LEU A 60 32.18 27.67 -18.18
N PRO A 61 33.13 28.41 -17.60
CA PRO A 61 33.49 29.76 -18.05
C PRO A 61 34.20 29.75 -19.42
N GLU A 62 34.81 28.62 -19.83
CA GLU A 62 35.41 28.44 -21.15
C GLU A 62 34.50 27.61 -22.07
N ALA A 63 34.26 28.13 -23.28
CA ALA A 63 33.33 27.54 -24.24
C ALA A 63 33.70 26.13 -24.76
N GLN A 64 34.93 25.66 -24.47
CA GLN A 64 35.47 24.34 -24.82
C GLN A 64 36.22 23.70 -23.64
N GLY A 65 35.92 24.13 -22.40
CA GLY A 65 36.57 23.58 -21.22
C GLY A 65 36.22 22.11 -21.00
N GLU A 66 37.21 21.31 -20.63
CA GLU A 66 36.95 20.04 -19.98
C GLU A 66 36.47 20.30 -18.55
N LEU A 67 35.67 19.37 -17.99
CA LEU A 67 35.31 19.42 -16.58
C LEU A 67 36.59 19.44 -15.71
N PRO A 68 36.61 20.14 -14.57
CA PRO A 68 37.71 20.04 -13.62
C PRO A 68 37.96 18.58 -13.23
N ALA A 69 39.21 18.20 -12.98
CA ALA A 69 39.61 16.82 -12.74
C ALA A 69 38.83 16.19 -11.57
N SER A 70 38.56 16.95 -10.51
CA SER A 70 37.78 16.47 -9.37
C SER A 70 36.31 16.19 -9.73
N MET A 71 35.74 16.95 -10.68
CA MET A 71 34.37 16.76 -11.16
C MET A 71 34.29 15.63 -12.17
N GLN A 72 35.31 15.46 -13.00
CA GLN A 72 35.43 14.28 -13.87
C GLN A 72 35.51 12.99 -13.04
N GLU A 73 36.29 13.00 -11.96
CA GLU A 73 36.39 11.85 -11.05
C GLU A 73 35.03 11.52 -10.40
N LEU A 74 34.28 12.54 -9.97
CA LEU A 74 32.93 12.37 -9.43
C LEU A 74 31.96 11.76 -10.46
N VAL A 75 31.89 12.32 -11.66
CA VAL A 75 30.94 11.89 -12.69
C VAL A 75 31.30 10.51 -13.26
N ASN A 76 32.59 10.20 -13.35
CA ASN A 76 33.08 8.90 -13.84
C ASN A 76 33.11 7.82 -12.74
N ALA A 77 32.75 8.14 -11.49
CA ALA A 77 32.62 7.13 -10.46
C ALA A 77 31.53 6.12 -10.86
N PRO A 78 31.77 4.80 -10.75
CA PRO A 78 30.86 3.77 -11.27
C PRO A 78 29.46 3.82 -10.63
N GLU A 79 29.34 4.36 -9.41
CA GLU A 79 28.06 4.57 -8.74
C GLU A 79 27.31 5.83 -9.23
N ILE A 80 28.00 6.78 -9.86
CA ILE A 80 27.45 8.08 -10.27
C ILE A 80 27.22 8.15 -11.78
N GLN A 81 28.01 7.45 -12.60
CA GLN A 81 27.91 7.52 -14.07
C GLN A 81 26.50 7.12 -14.58
N ASP A 82 25.84 6.20 -13.88
CA ASP A 82 24.51 5.68 -14.26
C ASP A 82 23.39 6.60 -13.74
N ILE A 83 23.72 7.51 -12.81
CA ILE A 83 22.79 8.47 -12.17
C ILE A 83 22.90 9.86 -12.80
N VAL A 84 24.09 10.28 -13.26
CA VAL A 84 24.34 11.64 -13.75
C VAL A 84 24.79 11.62 -15.20
N ILE A 85 23.93 12.09 -16.11
CA ILE A 85 24.27 12.32 -17.52
C ILE A 85 24.80 13.73 -17.67
N GLN A 86 26.06 13.85 -18.06
CA GLN A 86 26.73 15.14 -18.23
C GLN A 86 26.38 15.83 -19.56
N HIS A 87 26.08 17.12 -19.47
CA HIS A 87 25.97 18.03 -20.62
C HIS A 87 26.86 19.25 -20.39
N ILE A 88 27.92 19.40 -21.17
CA ILE A 88 28.80 20.58 -21.09
C ILE A 88 28.13 21.75 -21.81
N LEU A 89 28.08 22.91 -21.15
CA LEU A 89 27.43 24.12 -21.64
C LEU A 89 28.41 25.29 -21.57
N SER A 90 28.46 26.06 -22.64
CA SER A 90 29.39 27.18 -22.80
C SER A 90 28.89 28.48 -22.16
N ASN A 91 27.60 28.59 -21.82
CA ASN A 91 27.03 29.82 -21.28
C ASN A 91 25.85 29.54 -20.32
N ARG A 92 25.76 30.36 -19.27
CA ARG A 92 24.70 30.33 -18.25
C ARG A 92 23.31 30.52 -18.85
N GLU A 93 23.16 31.42 -19.83
CA GLU A 93 21.87 31.66 -20.49
C GLU A 93 21.35 30.43 -21.24
N GLU A 94 22.26 29.68 -21.86
CA GLU A 94 21.91 28.43 -22.54
C GLU A 94 21.44 27.37 -21.54
N GLY A 95 22.14 27.22 -20.40
CA GLY A 95 21.75 26.31 -19.33
C GLY A 95 20.40 26.65 -18.72
N VAL A 96 20.15 27.92 -18.40
CA VAL A 96 18.84 28.36 -17.88
C VAL A 96 17.73 28.16 -18.93
N GLY A 97 18.03 28.39 -20.22
CA GLY A 97 17.09 28.14 -21.30
C GLY A 97 16.71 26.65 -21.42
N LYS A 98 17.70 25.76 -21.34
CA LYS A 98 17.51 24.30 -21.38
C LYS A 98 16.76 23.77 -20.14
N LEU A 99 17.07 24.29 -18.94
CA LEU A 99 16.33 23.98 -17.71
C LEU A 99 14.84 24.38 -17.82
N ARG A 100 14.55 25.55 -18.40
CA ARG A 100 13.16 26.00 -18.59
C ARG A 100 12.39 25.15 -19.60
N ARG A 101 13.06 24.67 -20.65
CA ARG A 101 12.47 23.79 -21.66
C ARG A 101 12.33 22.34 -21.19
N GLY A 102 12.96 21.97 -20.08
CA GLY A 102 12.97 20.60 -19.56
C GLY A 102 13.91 19.66 -20.32
N GLU A 103 14.91 20.23 -21.02
CA GLU A 103 15.98 19.46 -21.68
C GLU A 103 17.11 19.10 -20.69
N LEU A 104 17.17 19.79 -19.55
CA LEU A 104 18.07 19.51 -18.43
C LEU A 104 17.26 19.46 -17.15
N ASP A 105 17.67 18.59 -16.25
CA ASP A 105 17.04 18.40 -14.95
C ASP A 105 17.72 19.26 -13.87
N TYR A 106 19.03 19.50 -14.03
CA TYR A 106 19.81 20.29 -13.09
C TYR A 106 20.95 21.00 -13.83
N ALA A 107 21.45 22.13 -13.29
CA ALA A 107 22.69 22.72 -13.80
C ALA A 107 23.61 23.17 -12.67
N VAL A 108 24.92 23.04 -12.89
CA VAL A 108 25.97 23.43 -11.95
C VAL A 108 26.88 24.43 -12.64
N VAL A 109 26.99 25.62 -12.07
CA VAL A 109 27.94 26.64 -12.52
C VAL A 109 29.24 26.46 -11.74
N ILE A 110 30.30 26.14 -12.48
CA ILE A 110 31.62 25.92 -11.92
C ILE A 110 32.43 27.22 -12.09
N PRO A 111 33.00 27.77 -11.01
CA PRO A 111 33.83 28.98 -11.10
C PRO A 111 35.17 28.71 -11.79
N GLU A 112 35.80 29.77 -12.31
CA GLU A 112 37.14 29.69 -12.92
C GLU A 112 38.19 29.12 -11.96
N ALA A 113 39.12 28.34 -12.53
CA ALA A 113 40.23 27.71 -11.83
C ALA A 113 39.80 26.90 -10.58
N PHE A 114 38.69 26.16 -10.69
CA PHE A 114 38.08 25.39 -9.59
C PHE A 114 39.08 24.52 -8.81
N ASP A 115 39.79 23.62 -9.50
CA ASP A 115 40.74 22.67 -8.88
C ASP A 115 41.94 23.40 -8.23
N GLU A 116 42.47 24.43 -8.89
CA GLU A 116 43.60 25.18 -8.35
C GLU A 116 43.22 25.94 -7.07
N ARG A 117 42.05 26.58 -7.07
CA ARG A 117 41.55 27.33 -5.91
C ARG A 117 41.23 26.39 -4.76
N MET A 118 40.66 25.22 -5.05
CA MET A 118 40.45 24.16 -4.07
C MET A 118 41.79 23.67 -3.49
N GLY A 119 42.79 23.41 -4.34
CA GLY A 119 44.12 22.97 -3.93
C GLY A 119 44.91 24.01 -3.11
N ARG A 120 44.69 25.30 -3.35
CA ARG A 120 45.26 26.41 -2.56
C ARG A 120 44.50 26.68 -1.25
N GLY A 121 43.38 25.99 -1.03
CA GLY A 121 42.52 26.17 0.13
C GLY A 121 41.70 27.47 0.13
N GLU A 122 41.47 28.05 -1.05
CA GLU A 122 40.64 29.25 -1.20
C GLU A 122 39.14 28.90 -1.13
N ALA A 123 38.31 29.89 -0.76
CA ALA A 123 36.86 29.70 -0.75
C ALA A 123 36.31 29.55 -2.18
N VAL A 124 35.76 28.38 -2.48
CA VAL A 124 35.11 28.07 -3.77
C VAL A 124 33.62 27.83 -3.54
N LYS A 125 32.78 28.39 -4.41
CA LYS A 125 31.32 28.26 -4.33
C LYS A 125 30.78 27.73 -5.65
N LEU A 126 30.13 26.58 -5.61
CA LEU A 126 29.30 26.08 -6.71
C LEU A 126 27.94 26.77 -6.65
N GLU A 127 27.46 27.27 -7.78
CA GLU A 127 26.08 27.73 -7.92
C GLU A 127 25.26 26.60 -8.53
N LEU A 128 24.29 26.11 -7.76
CA LEU A 128 23.42 25.02 -8.14
C LEU A 128 22.09 25.58 -8.64
N LEU A 129 21.67 25.19 -9.84
CA LEU A 129 20.47 25.67 -10.52
C LEU A 129 19.48 24.51 -10.67
N PRO A 130 18.43 24.46 -9.84
CA PRO A 130 17.42 23.41 -9.91
C PRO A 130 16.53 23.55 -11.17
N GLY A 131 16.16 22.42 -11.77
CA GLY A 131 15.20 22.34 -12.87
C GLY A 131 13.75 22.15 -12.42
N ARG A 132 12.92 21.57 -13.29
CA ARG A 132 11.46 21.46 -13.08
C ARG A 132 11.06 20.30 -12.15
N ASP A 133 11.83 19.22 -12.12
CA ASP A 133 11.51 18.03 -11.34
C ASP A 133 12.15 18.10 -9.96
N HIS A 134 11.32 18.14 -8.91
CA HIS A 134 11.80 18.23 -7.54
C HIS A 134 12.57 17.00 -7.08
N ASN A 135 12.20 15.80 -7.52
CA ASN A 135 12.86 14.56 -7.10
C ASN A 135 14.24 14.44 -7.73
N LEU A 136 14.36 14.74 -9.03
CA LEU A 136 15.66 14.74 -9.73
C LEU A 136 16.59 15.84 -9.18
N ASN A 137 16.02 17.00 -8.83
CA ASN A 137 16.76 18.07 -8.14
C ASN A 137 17.35 17.59 -6.81
N LEU A 138 16.60 16.84 -6.00
CA LEU A 138 17.10 16.31 -4.72
C LEU A 138 18.26 15.32 -4.90
N VAL A 139 18.20 14.47 -5.93
CA VAL A 139 19.30 13.54 -6.25
C VAL A 139 20.56 14.32 -6.61
N ALA A 140 20.46 15.26 -7.56
CA ALA A 140 21.59 16.10 -7.94
C ALA A 140 22.13 16.93 -6.77
N ASP A 141 21.25 17.55 -5.99
CA ASP A 141 21.63 18.34 -4.82
C ASP A 141 22.40 17.48 -3.82
N THR A 142 21.95 16.25 -3.55
CA THR A 142 22.64 15.31 -2.67
C THR A 142 24.03 14.95 -3.19
N VAL A 143 24.18 14.67 -4.49
CA VAL A 143 25.48 14.35 -5.10
C VAL A 143 26.46 15.52 -4.96
N PHE A 144 26.04 16.73 -5.35
CA PHE A 144 26.94 17.89 -5.34
C PHE A 144 27.23 18.44 -3.94
N THR A 145 26.25 18.41 -3.02
CA THR A 145 26.47 18.82 -1.63
C THR A 145 27.36 17.84 -0.88
N THR A 146 27.20 16.52 -1.13
CA THR A 146 28.07 15.49 -0.56
C THR A 146 29.50 15.62 -1.10
N PHE A 147 29.66 15.88 -2.40
CA PHE A 147 30.97 16.17 -2.99
C PHE A 147 31.65 17.38 -2.33
N MET A 148 30.93 18.50 -2.17
CA MET A 148 31.49 19.69 -1.52
C MET A 148 31.79 19.46 -0.04
N ALA A 149 30.99 18.64 0.66
CA ALA A 149 31.25 18.27 2.04
C ALA A 149 32.52 17.41 2.17
N ASP A 150 32.71 16.45 1.28
CA ASP A 150 33.93 15.61 1.22
C ASP A 150 35.18 16.45 0.89
N ALA A 151 35.08 17.35 -0.08
CA ALA A 151 36.16 18.29 -0.42
C ALA A 151 36.53 19.19 0.78
N ASN A 152 35.53 19.75 1.46
CA ASN A 152 35.73 20.55 2.67
C ASN A 152 36.36 19.73 3.81
N HIS A 153 35.98 18.46 3.94
CA HIS A 153 36.54 17.56 4.95
C HIS A 153 38.03 17.30 4.69
N LYS A 154 38.40 16.90 3.47
CA LYS A 154 39.80 16.70 3.05
C LYS A 154 40.64 17.96 3.21
N GLN A 155 40.08 19.12 2.87
CA GLN A 155 40.76 20.40 3.05
C GLN A 155 40.95 20.76 4.53
N ALA A 156 39.95 20.51 5.38
CA ALA A 156 40.06 20.73 6.82
C ALA A 156 41.14 19.83 7.43
N GLU A 157 41.19 18.56 7.05
CA GLU A 157 42.27 17.63 7.45
C GLU A 157 43.63 18.15 7.01
N ALA A 158 43.77 18.56 5.74
CA ALA A 158 45.03 19.09 5.21
C ALA A 158 45.50 20.35 5.96
N ILE A 159 44.58 21.23 6.39
CA ILE A 159 44.91 22.40 7.21
C ILE A 159 45.36 21.98 8.61
N VAL A 160 44.68 21.03 9.25
CA VAL A 160 45.02 20.55 10.59
C VAL A 160 46.37 19.82 10.61
N PHE A 161 46.71 19.08 9.55
CA PHE A 161 47.97 18.33 9.43
C PHE A 161 49.15 19.17 8.90
N GLY A 162 48.99 20.48 8.68
CA GLY A 162 50.12 21.39 8.42
C GLY A 162 50.36 21.81 6.96
N GLY A 163 49.33 21.75 6.11
CA GLY A 163 49.34 22.34 4.77
C GLY A 163 49.53 21.34 3.62
N VAL A 164 49.32 21.85 2.39
CA VAL A 164 49.13 21.16 1.09
C VAL A 164 50.15 20.04 0.75
N GLN A 165 51.27 19.93 1.47
CA GLN A 165 52.16 18.76 1.36
C GLN A 165 51.49 17.43 1.78
N ALA A 166 50.42 17.47 2.59
CA ALA A 166 49.64 16.27 2.94
C ALA A 166 48.78 15.75 1.76
N LEU A 167 48.46 16.59 0.78
CA LEU A 167 47.79 16.18 -0.47
C LEU A 167 48.74 15.44 -1.43
N ALA A 168 50.05 15.47 -1.16
CA ALA A 168 51.06 14.71 -1.90
C ALA A 168 51.46 13.39 -1.20
N VAL A 169 50.76 13.00 -0.12
CA VAL A 169 50.88 11.63 0.38
C VAL A 169 50.25 10.73 -0.69
N PRO A 170 51.02 9.83 -1.32
CA PRO A 170 50.48 8.96 -2.35
C PRO A 170 49.33 8.16 -1.77
N ALA A 171 48.34 7.86 -2.61
CA ALA A 171 47.20 6.99 -2.39
C ALA A 171 47.59 5.55 -1.99
N SER A 172 48.35 5.40 -0.92
CA SER A 172 49.00 4.15 -0.49
C SER A 172 49.01 3.97 1.02
N ALA A 173 48.24 4.78 1.76
CA ALA A 173 48.06 4.59 3.21
C ALA A 173 46.59 4.70 3.67
N SER A 174 45.63 4.60 2.75
CA SER A 174 44.27 4.18 3.09
C SER A 174 44.02 2.88 2.33
N ASP A 175 44.15 1.76 3.03
CA ASP A 175 43.43 0.54 2.64
C ASP A 175 41.99 0.97 2.33
N GLY A 176 41.57 0.79 1.08
CA GLY A 176 40.32 1.29 0.48
C GLY A 176 39.05 0.68 1.06
N LYS A 177 38.93 0.65 2.39
CA LYS A 177 37.65 0.59 3.06
C LYS A 177 37.28 2.02 3.41
N PRO A 178 36.18 2.56 2.86
CA PRO A 178 35.50 3.68 3.50
C PRO A 178 35.40 3.31 4.97
N GLY A 179 35.92 4.17 5.86
CA GLY A 179 35.80 3.97 7.31
C GLY A 179 34.36 3.58 7.56
N GLY A 180 34.14 2.33 8.00
CA GLY A 180 32.83 1.68 7.94
C GLY A 180 31.79 2.64 8.46
N ALA A 181 30.78 2.96 7.65
CA ALA A 181 29.78 3.95 7.96
C ALA A 181 29.34 3.74 9.43
N SER A 182 29.70 4.68 10.32
CA SER A 182 29.33 4.63 11.75
C SER A 182 27.83 4.85 11.97
N VAL A 183 27.05 4.69 10.91
CA VAL A 183 25.61 4.87 10.84
C VAL A 183 25.04 3.53 10.38
N GLU A 184 24.60 2.73 11.35
CA GLU A 184 23.62 1.69 11.06
C GLU A 184 22.30 2.38 10.72
N VAL A 185 21.94 2.41 9.44
CA VAL A 185 20.61 2.84 9.02
C VAL A 185 19.62 1.79 9.52
N GLY A 186 18.96 2.09 10.65
CA GLY A 186 17.89 1.26 11.18
C GLY A 186 16.76 1.17 10.16
N GLN A 187 16.52 -0.03 9.63
CA GLN A 187 15.31 -0.28 8.84
C GLN A 187 14.11 -0.18 9.79
N LEU A 188 13.32 0.88 9.66
CA LEU A 188 12.02 1.06 10.33
C LEU A 188 10.95 0.06 9.86
N SER A 189 11.28 -0.84 8.93
CA SER A 189 10.40 -1.88 8.41
C SER A 189 10.61 -3.17 9.21
N GLU A 190 9.54 -3.69 9.84
CA GLU A 190 9.50 -4.99 10.52
C GLU A 190 9.87 -6.12 9.54
N LYS A 191 11.15 -6.40 9.28
CA LYS A 191 11.71 -7.62 8.61
C LYS A 191 11.02 -8.16 7.33
N GLY A 192 10.04 -7.48 6.76
CA GLY A 192 9.27 -7.85 5.58
C GLY A 192 9.15 -6.62 4.69
N GLY A 193 9.65 -6.73 3.46
CA GLY A 193 9.70 -5.60 2.51
C GLY A 193 8.33 -4.95 2.30
N SER A 194 8.29 -3.67 1.90
CA SER A 194 7.01 -2.95 1.70
C SER A 194 6.09 -3.67 0.69
N TYR A 195 4.78 -3.72 0.98
CA TYR A 195 3.78 -4.35 0.12
C TYR A 195 3.54 -3.56 -1.17
N SER A 196 3.30 -4.25 -2.29
CA SER A 196 2.90 -3.61 -3.56
C SER A 196 1.46 -3.07 -3.45
N ALA A 197 1.13 -2.05 -4.26
CA ALA A 197 -0.24 -1.56 -4.41
C ALA A 197 -1.22 -2.70 -4.75
N ALA A 198 -0.83 -3.64 -5.61
CA ALA A 198 -1.67 -4.79 -5.96
C ALA A 198 -1.96 -5.69 -4.76
N GLN A 199 -0.97 -5.92 -3.88
CA GLN A 199 -1.14 -6.69 -2.65
C GLN A 199 -2.07 -5.97 -1.67
N TYR A 200 -1.86 -4.66 -1.51
CA TYR A 200 -2.67 -3.81 -0.64
C TYR A 200 -4.14 -3.79 -1.06
N TYR A 201 -4.40 -3.53 -2.34
CA TYR A 201 -5.75 -3.49 -2.86
C TYR A 201 -6.39 -4.88 -2.95
N ALA A 202 -5.62 -5.94 -3.15
CA ALA A 202 -6.13 -7.31 -3.07
C ALA A 202 -6.66 -7.63 -1.66
N ALA A 203 -5.90 -7.30 -0.61
CA ALA A 203 -6.35 -7.47 0.78
C ALA A 203 -7.58 -6.61 1.09
N SER A 204 -7.53 -5.32 0.76
CA SER A 204 -8.63 -4.37 1.01
C SER A 204 -9.93 -4.78 0.29
N MET A 205 -9.85 -5.10 -1.01
CA MET A 205 -11.01 -5.51 -1.79
C MET A 205 -11.55 -6.85 -1.32
N LEU A 206 -10.69 -7.81 -0.96
CA LEU A 206 -11.14 -9.07 -0.37
C LEU A 206 -11.98 -8.80 0.89
N VAL A 207 -11.47 -7.98 1.81
CA VAL A 207 -12.18 -7.64 3.06
C VAL A 207 -13.51 -6.93 2.78
N MET A 208 -13.51 -5.90 1.92
CA MET A 208 -14.72 -5.15 1.57
C MET A 208 -15.79 -6.07 0.93
N PHE A 209 -15.40 -6.96 0.01
CA PHE A 209 -16.34 -7.87 -0.65
C PHE A 209 -16.83 -8.98 0.28
N LEU A 210 -16.01 -9.45 1.21
CA LEU A 210 -16.44 -10.35 2.28
C LEU A 210 -17.48 -9.64 3.17
N LEU A 211 -17.31 -8.36 3.48
CA LEU A 211 -18.31 -7.56 4.20
C LEU A 211 -19.64 -7.41 3.44
N TYR A 212 -19.63 -7.35 2.11
CA TYR A 212 -20.84 -7.32 1.29
C TYR A 212 -21.66 -8.63 1.33
N SER A 213 -21.15 -9.72 1.91
CA SER A 213 -21.92 -10.96 2.07
C SER A 213 -23.15 -10.79 2.97
N GLY A 214 -23.01 -10.00 4.04
CA GLY A 214 -24.13 -9.62 4.89
C GLY A 214 -25.26 -8.93 4.13
N LEU A 215 -24.94 -8.21 3.04
CA LEU A 215 -25.93 -7.47 2.25
C LEU A 215 -26.88 -8.43 1.56
N MET A 216 -26.34 -9.55 1.09
CA MET A 216 -27.12 -10.61 0.47
C MET A 216 -27.99 -11.33 1.49
N ALA A 217 -27.48 -11.59 2.69
CA ALA A 217 -28.26 -12.20 3.76
C ALA A 217 -29.42 -11.30 4.21
N SER A 218 -29.14 -10.02 4.45
CA SER A 218 -30.13 -9.03 4.88
C SER A 218 -31.22 -8.81 3.83
N SER A 219 -30.84 -8.64 2.56
CA SER A 219 -31.79 -8.48 1.45
C SER A 219 -32.60 -9.73 1.18
N SER A 220 -32.01 -10.93 1.28
CA SER A 220 -32.73 -12.19 1.13
C SER A 220 -33.77 -12.39 2.24
N LEU A 221 -33.45 -11.97 3.48
CA LEU A 221 -34.36 -12.11 4.61
C LEU A 221 -35.50 -11.08 4.58
N LEU A 222 -35.20 -9.81 4.33
CA LEU A 222 -36.20 -8.73 4.27
C LEU A 222 -37.05 -8.79 2.99
N GLY A 223 -36.47 -9.19 1.86
CA GLY A 223 -37.21 -9.34 0.60
C GLY A 223 -38.30 -10.40 0.65
N GLU A 224 -38.10 -11.47 1.43
CA GLU A 224 -39.15 -12.48 1.69
C GLU A 224 -40.27 -11.94 2.57
N ARG A 225 -39.93 -11.03 3.50
CA ARG A 225 -40.91 -10.37 4.37
C ARG A 225 -41.80 -9.45 3.55
N GLU A 226 -41.20 -8.67 2.66
CA GLU A 226 -41.89 -7.73 1.78
C GLU A 226 -42.74 -8.44 0.72
N SER A 227 -42.24 -9.53 0.13
CA SER A 227 -42.97 -10.31 -0.88
C SER A 227 -44.10 -11.17 -0.30
N ARG A 228 -44.37 -11.10 1.01
CA ARG A 228 -45.35 -11.92 1.76
C ARG A 228 -45.17 -13.44 1.58
N THR A 229 -44.05 -13.87 1.02
CA THR A 229 -43.69 -15.29 0.88
C THR A 229 -43.28 -15.90 2.21
N LEU A 230 -42.88 -15.07 3.17
CA LEU A 230 -42.57 -15.48 4.56
C LEU A 230 -43.75 -16.18 5.24
N TYR A 231 -45.00 -15.73 5.03
CA TYR A 231 -46.20 -16.38 5.56
C TYR A 231 -46.42 -17.80 4.98
N ARG A 232 -46.10 -17.99 3.69
CA ARG A 232 -46.16 -19.31 3.03
C ARG A 232 -45.04 -20.23 3.52
N LEU A 233 -43.86 -19.69 3.80
CA LEU A 233 -42.76 -20.46 4.40
C LEU A 233 -43.04 -20.84 5.85
N GLN A 234 -43.68 -19.97 6.64
CA GLN A 234 -44.08 -20.25 8.02
C GLN A 234 -45.22 -21.26 8.12
N SER A 235 -46.06 -21.38 7.10
CA SER A 235 -47.07 -22.45 7.01
C SER A 235 -46.51 -23.81 6.61
N ALA A 236 -45.25 -23.89 6.18
CA ALA A 236 -44.58 -25.16 5.94
C ALA A 236 -44.10 -25.76 7.29
N PRO A 237 -44.04 -27.09 7.43
CA PRO A 237 -43.58 -27.75 8.66
C PRO A 237 -42.05 -27.64 8.82
N VAL A 238 -41.55 -26.41 8.94
CA VAL A 238 -40.14 -26.07 9.13
C VAL A 238 -40.02 -24.93 10.13
N SER A 239 -39.12 -25.07 11.10
CA SER A 239 -38.91 -24.02 12.09
C SER A 239 -38.29 -22.76 11.44
N PRO A 240 -38.68 -21.55 11.87
CA PRO A 240 -38.10 -20.29 11.37
C PRO A 240 -36.57 -20.24 11.49
N GLY A 241 -36.01 -20.84 12.54
CA GLY A 241 -34.56 -20.95 12.73
C GLY A 241 -33.85 -21.82 11.69
N THR A 242 -34.51 -22.88 11.20
CA THR A 242 -33.97 -23.76 10.13
C THR A 242 -33.87 -23.01 8.79
N ILE A 243 -34.86 -22.16 8.50
CA ILE A 243 -34.88 -21.32 7.30
C ILE A 243 -33.77 -20.28 7.36
N PHE A 244 -33.63 -19.59 8.50
CA PHE A 244 -32.59 -18.60 8.72
C PHE A 244 -31.18 -19.21 8.65
N ALA A 245 -30.95 -20.33 9.32
CA ALA A 245 -29.67 -21.05 9.29
C ALA A 245 -29.33 -21.53 7.87
N GLY A 246 -30.29 -22.11 7.14
CA GLY A 246 -30.09 -22.55 5.76
C GLY A 246 -29.69 -21.40 4.81
N LYS A 247 -30.30 -20.22 4.99
CA LYS A 247 -29.96 -19.02 4.22
C LYS A 247 -28.56 -18.48 4.54
N ILE A 248 -28.21 -18.40 5.81
CA ILE A 248 -26.86 -17.95 6.23
C ILE A 248 -25.82 -18.90 5.65
N ILE A 249 -26.00 -20.22 5.81
CA ILE A 249 -25.07 -21.21 5.28
C ILE A 249 -24.93 -21.08 3.76
N GLY A 250 -26.03 -20.91 3.03
CA GLY A 250 -26.01 -20.69 1.58
C GLY A 250 -25.24 -19.42 1.18
N CYS A 251 -25.49 -18.30 1.87
CA CYS A 251 -24.82 -17.02 1.60
C CYS A 251 -23.32 -17.08 1.97
N SER A 252 -22.97 -17.74 3.08
CA SER A 252 -21.59 -17.96 3.49
C SER A 252 -20.83 -18.80 2.48
N LEU A 253 -21.42 -19.89 1.97
CA LEU A 253 -20.78 -20.76 0.97
C LEU A 253 -20.43 -20.00 -0.30
N ILE A 254 -21.35 -19.18 -0.82
CA ILE A 254 -21.11 -18.32 -1.99
C ILE A 254 -20.00 -17.31 -1.71
N THR A 255 -19.94 -16.81 -0.47
CA THR A 255 -18.92 -15.86 -0.06
C THR A 255 -17.53 -16.50 0.01
N PHE A 256 -17.42 -17.76 0.43
CA PHE A 256 -16.17 -18.51 0.37
C PHE A 256 -15.72 -18.76 -1.07
N VAL A 257 -16.65 -19.12 -1.97
CA VAL A 257 -16.32 -19.27 -3.39
C VAL A 257 -15.82 -17.93 -3.96
N LYS A 258 -16.47 -16.82 -3.63
CA LYS A 258 -16.03 -15.47 -4.02
C LYS A 258 -14.64 -15.13 -3.47
N ALA A 259 -14.38 -15.42 -2.20
CA ALA A 259 -13.09 -15.21 -1.58
C ALA A 259 -11.99 -16.01 -2.31
N ALA A 260 -12.26 -17.28 -2.63
CA ALA A 260 -11.34 -18.12 -3.38
C ALA A 260 -11.06 -17.55 -4.77
N VAL A 261 -12.08 -17.06 -5.49
CA VAL A 261 -11.91 -16.41 -6.80
C VAL A 261 -11.05 -15.14 -6.70
N ILE A 262 -11.24 -14.32 -5.67
CA ILE A 262 -10.43 -13.11 -5.48
C ILE A 262 -8.98 -13.46 -5.13
N VAL A 263 -8.75 -14.42 -4.23
CA VAL A 263 -7.41 -14.85 -3.82
C VAL A 263 -6.66 -15.51 -4.98
N LEU A 264 -7.28 -16.49 -5.65
CA LEU A 264 -6.66 -17.18 -6.78
C LEU A 264 -6.51 -16.26 -8.00
N GLY A 265 -7.50 -15.41 -8.25
CA GLY A 265 -7.46 -14.43 -9.35
C GLY A 265 -6.36 -13.40 -9.14
N SER A 266 -6.21 -12.86 -7.93
CA SER A 266 -5.13 -11.91 -7.63
C SER A 266 -3.74 -12.56 -7.67
N MET A 267 -3.63 -13.83 -7.27
CA MET A 267 -2.39 -14.60 -7.39
C MET A 267 -2.00 -14.85 -8.85
N TRP A 268 -2.95 -15.25 -9.70
CA TRP A 268 -2.66 -15.63 -11.08
C TRP A 268 -2.55 -14.43 -12.04
N LEU A 269 -3.40 -13.41 -11.87
CA LEU A 269 -3.43 -12.23 -12.74
C LEU A 269 -2.41 -11.16 -12.34
N TYR A 270 -2.18 -10.98 -11.04
CA TYR A 270 -1.37 -9.87 -10.51
C TYR A 270 -0.13 -10.33 -9.73
N GLY A 271 0.12 -11.64 -9.62
CA GLY A 271 1.30 -12.16 -8.92
C GLY A 271 1.29 -11.93 -7.40
N VAL A 272 0.12 -11.67 -6.80
CA VAL A 272 0.00 -11.38 -5.36
C VAL A 272 0.38 -12.60 -4.53
N LYS A 273 1.35 -12.44 -3.63
CA LYS A 273 1.80 -13.46 -2.68
C LYS A 273 1.07 -13.29 -1.35
N TRP A 274 0.14 -14.19 -1.05
CA TRP A 274 -0.67 -14.18 0.18
C TRP A 274 0.03 -14.77 1.42
N GLY A 275 1.31 -15.16 1.30
CA GLY A 275 2.10 -15.79 2.38
C GLY A 275 2.03 -17.32 2.41
N GLY A 276 2.88 -17.93 3.25
CA GLY A 276 3.04 -19.40 3.35
C GLY A 276 1.96 -20.15 4.14
N HIS A 277 1.01 -19.44 4.75
CA HIS A 277 0.02 -20.02 5.68
C HIS A 277 -1.43 -19.85 5.20
N PRO A 278 -1.89 -20.64 4.19
CA PRO A 278 -3.24 -20.52 3.65
C PRO A 278 -4.36 -20.79 4.67
N LEU A 279 -4.08 -21.60 5.70
CA LEU A 279 -5.03 -21.88 6.78
C LEU A 279 -5.38 -20.63 7.62
N LEU A 280 -4.40 -19.75 7.86
CA LEU A 280 -4.65 -18.49 8.58
C LEU A 280 -5.51 -17.54 7.74
N LEU A 281 -5.28 -17.50 6.43
CA LEU A 281 -6.08 -16.70 5.50
C LEU A 281 -7.53 -17.17 5.48
N ILE A 282 -7.75 -18.49 5.40
CA ILE A 282 -9.10 -19.07 5.47
C ILE A 282 -9.76 -18.71 6.81
N THR A 283 -9.02 -18.77 7.92
CA THR A 283 -9.53 -18.41 9.25
C THR A 283 -9.99 -16.94 9.30
N VAL A 284 -9.20 -16.01 8.77
CA VAL A 284 -9.59 -14.59 8.66
C VAL A 284 -10.86 -14.44 7.83
N CYS A 285 -10.92 -15.09 6.66
CA CYS A 285 -12.10 -15.07 5.81
C CYS A 285 -13.35 -15.58 6.54
N VAL A 286 -13.25 -16.71 7.25
CA VAL A 286 -14.37 -17.27 8.04
C VAL A 286 -14.82 -16.29 9.11
N LEU A 287 -13.90 -15.76 9.93
CA LEU A 287 -14.23 -14.81 11.00
C LEU A 287 -14.92 -13.57 10.43
N LEU A 288 -14.38 -13.00 9.36
CA LEU A 288 -14.93 -11.81 8.73
C LEU A 288 -16.32 -12.03 8.13
N THR A 289 -16.55 -13.19 7.50
CA THR A 289 -17.89 -13.55 7.00
C THR A 289 -18.88 -13.67 8.15
N LEU A 290 -18.48 -14.25 9.27
CA LEU A 290 -19.31 -14.36 10.46
C LEU A 290 -19.64 -12.99 11.04
N SER A 291 -18.66 -12.09 11.19
CA SER A 291 -18.92 -10.72 11.67
C SER A 291 -19.87 -9.98 10.73
N SER A 292 -19.68 -10.10 9.41
CA SER A 292 -20.55 -9.48 8.40
C SER A 292 -22.01 -9.97 8.52
N MET A 293 -22.21 -11.29 8.69
CA MET A 293 -23.55 -11.88 8.88
C MET A 293 -24.20 -11.40 10.17
N THR A 294 -23.43 -11.27 11.26
CA THR A 294 -23.90 -10.75 12.54
C THR A 294 -24.33 -9.28 12.44
N ILE A 295 -23.51 -8.44 11.80
CA ILE A 295 -23.85 -7.03 11.53
C ILE A 295 -25.12 -6.93 10.68
N ALA A 296 -25.23 -7.79 9.65
CA ALA A 296 -26.41 -7.85 8.80
C ALA A 296 -27.68 -8.21 9.56
N ALA A 297 -27.62 -9.22 10.43
CA ALA A 297 -28.75 -9.61 11.27
C ALA A 297 -29.21 -8.46 12.18
N LEU A 298 -28.27 -7.75 12.81
CA LEU A 298 -28.56 -6.57 13.64
C LEU A 298 -29.25 -5.45 12.84
N ILE A 299 -28.75 -5.14 11.64
CA ILE A 299 -29.35 -4.13 10.75
C ILE A 299 -30.77 -4.54 10.33
N THR A 300 -30.99 -5.84 10.07
CA THR A 300 -32.32 -6.35 9.70
C THR A 300 -33.34 -6.22 10.84
N PHE A 301 -32.93 -6.24 12.10
CA PHE A 301 -33.85 -5.99 13.22
C PHE A 301 -34.27 -4.53 13.35
N VAL A 302 -33.39 -3.58 13.00
CA VAL A 302 -33.68 -2.14 13.08
C VAL A 302 -34.41 -1.64 11.82
N SER A 303 -34.14 -2.25 10.68
CA SER A 303 -34.66 -1.79 9.39
C SER A 303 -36.06 -2.31 9.09
N ARG A 304 -36.95 -1.41 8.65
CA ARG A 304 -38.32 -1.77 8.24
C ARG A 304 -38.44 -2.24 6.79
N THR A 305 -37.49 -1.84 5.94
CA THR A 305 -37.51 -2.16 4.49
C THR A 305 -36.19 -2.77 4.04
N ALA A 306 -36.24 -3.63 3.01
CA ALA A 306 -35.06 -4.25 2.40
C ALA A 306 -34.13 -3.19 1.78
N ALA A 307 -34.71 -2.16 1.16
CA ALA A 307 -33.95 -1.04 0.58
C ALA A 307 -33.21 -0.22 1.66
N GLY A 308 -33.87 0.06 2.79
CA GLY A 308 -33.25 0.79 3.91
C GLY A 308 -32.11 0.02 4.55
N ALA A 309 -32.30 -1.29 4.80
CA ALA A 309 -31.25 -2.16 5.31
C ALA A 309 -30.05 -2.23 4.35
N ARG A 310 -30.33 -2.29 3.03
CA ARG A 310 -29.29 -2.30 2.00
C ARG A 310 -28.46 -1.02 2.00
N GLY A 311 -29.13 0.13 2.04
CA GLY A 311 -28.46 1.44 2.08
C GLY A 311 -27.63 1.62 3.36
N LEU A 312 -28.18 1.27 4.52
CA LEU A 312 -27.48 1.39 5.80
C LEU A 312 -26.24 0.49 5.84
N MET A 313 -26.34 -0.74 5.37
CA MET A 313 -25.21 -1.65 5.33
C MET A 313 -24.15 -1.17 4.34
N GLN A 314 -24.54 -0.69 3.16
CA GLN A 314 -23.58 -0.15 2.19
C GLN A 314 -22.83 1.07 2.75
N ALA A 315 -23.55 1.99 3.41
CA ALA A 315 -22.94 3.14 4.09
C ALA A 315 -21.96 2.70 5.18
N LEU A 316 -22.35 1.71 6.00
CA LEU A 316 -21.50 1.16 7.05
C LEU A 316 -20.23 0.51 6.49
N ILE A 317 -20.34 -0.29 5.42
CA ILE A 317 -19.19 -0.96 4.79
C ILE A 317 -18.21 0.07 4.23
N ILE A 318 -18.71 1.09 3.53
CA ILE A 318 -17.86 2.16 2.98
C ILE A 318 -17.17 2.94 4.10
N ALA A 319 -17.90 3.31 5.16
CA ALA A 319 -17.34 4.02 6.31
C ALA A 319 -16.26 3.18 7.02
N MET A 320 -16.52 1.90 7.27
CA MET A 320 -15.56 0.98 7.89
C MET A 320 -14.31 0.79 7.02
N THR A 321 -14.49 0.69 5.70
CA THR A 321 -13.38 0.55 4.75
C THR A 321 -12.54 1.80 4.67
N PHE A 322 -13.16 2.97 4.66
CA PHE A 322 -12.45 4.25 4.68
C PHE A 322 -11.66 4.43 5.97
N VAL A 323 -12.29 4.23 7.14
CA VAL A 323 -11.64 4.38 8.45
C VAL A 323 -10.49 3.38 8.62
N SER A 324 -10.65 2.16 8.11
CA SER A 324 -9.61 1.12 8.12
C SER A 324 -8.42 1.42 7.19
N GLY A 325 -8.49 2.47 6.39
CA GLY A 325 -7.49 2.78 5.36
C GLY A 325 -7.63 1.96 4.08
N GLY A 326 -8.70 1.17 3.89
CA GLY A 326 -8.82 0.28 2.73
C GLY A 326 -8.70 0.96 1.35
N PHE A 327 -8.96 2.27 1.24
CA PHE A 327 -8.76 3.02 -0.01
C PHE A 327 -7.37 3.66 -0.13
N MET A 328 -6.81 4.09 1.00
CA MET A 328 -5.54 4.77 1.09
C MET A 328 -4.98 4.60 2.50
N PRO A 329 -3.68 4.31 2.66
CA PRO A 329 -3.06 4.26 3.98
C PRO A 329 -3.18 5.63 4.66
N LEU A 330 -3.89 5.68 5.79
CA LEU A 330 -4.10 6.92 6.54
C LEU A 330 -2.95 7.15 7.53
N PRO A 331 -2.13 8.21 7.38
CA PRO A 331 -0.98 8.50 8.26
C PRO A 331 -1.37 9.10 9.62
N VAL A 332 -2.67 9.30 9.87
CA VAL A 332 -3.19 10.02 11.05
C VAL A 332 -3.56 9.05 12.18
N GLU A 333 -2.88 9.16 13.32
CA GLU A 333 -3.11 8.33 14.52
C GLU A 333 -4.58 8.28 14.97
N PHE A 334 -5.32 9.37 14.77
CA PHE A 334 -6.73 9.45 15.12
C PHE A 334 -7.57 8.40 14.38
N PHE A 335 -7.33 8.22 13.08
CA PHE A 335 -8.03 7.22 12.28
C PHE A 335 -7.61 5.81 12.67
N GLN A 336 -6.34 5.57 13.00
CA GLN A 336 -5.87 4.26 13.46
C GLN A 336 -6.54 3.83 14.78
N LYS A 337 -6.72 4.77 15.73
CA LYS A 337 -7.41 4.50 17.00
C LYS A 337 -8.88 4.11 16.79
N ILE A 338 -9.57 4.77 15.87
CA ILE A 338 -10.97 4.44 15.54
C ILE A 338 -11.04 3.14 14.72
N ALA A 339 -10.12 2.95 13.78
CA ALA A 339 -10.00 1.77 12.95
C ALA A 339 -9.82 0.50 13.78
N ALA A 340 -9.08 0.57 14.89
CA ALA A 340 -8.88 -0.56 15.80
C ALA A 340 -10.17 -1.12 16.40
N PHE A 341 -11.28 -0.38 16.40
CA PHE A 341 -12.60 -0.91 16.81
C PHE A 341 -13.34 -1.66 15.68
N THR A 342 -12.83 -1.58 14.45
CA THR A 342 -13.49 -2.15 13.27
C THR A 342 -12.95 -3.55 12.96
N VAL A 343 -13.85 -4.46 12.57
CA VAL A 343 -13.45 -5.80 12.08
C VAL A 343 -12.62 -5.70 10.79
N ASN A 344 -12.81 -4.63 10.02
CA ASN A 344 -12.11 -4.40 8.76
C ASN A 344 -10.61 -4.20 9.00
N HIS A 345 -10.24 -3.38 9.98
CA HIS A 345 -8.85 -3.10 10.32
C HIS A 345 -8.06 -4.35 10.67
N TRP A 346 -8.56 -5.18 11.58
CA TRP A 346 -7.87 -6.40 12.01
C TRP A 346 -7.81 -7.46 10.91
N ALA A 347 -8.85 -7.56 10.07
CA ALA A 347 -8.84 -8.46 8.92
C ALA A 347 -7.82 -8.01 7.85
N MET A 348 -7.79 -6.72 7.52
CA MET A 348 -6.83 -6.16 6.57
C MET A 348 -5.40 -6.26 7.09
N GLN A 349 -5.16 -5.92 8.36
CA GLN A 349 -3.83 -5.98 8.96
C GLN A 349 -3.32 -7.41 9.07
N SER A 350 -4.16 -8.39 9.41
CA SER A 350 -3.76 -9.80 9.41
C SER A 350 -3.38 -10.29 8.01
N MET A 351 -4.15 -9.93 6.97
CA MET A 351 -3.81 -10.28 5.58
C MET A 351 -2.51 -9.63 5.11
N LEU A 352 -2.31 -8.33 5.37
CA LEU A 352 -1.08 -7.63 5.01
C LEU A 352 0.14 -8.21 5.74
N ARG A 353 0.03 -8.45 7.05
CA ARG A 353 1.10 -9.08 7.85
C ARG A 353 1.47 -10.47 7.35
N MET A 354 0.49 -11.23 6.83
CA MET A 354 0.75 -12.52 6.18
C MET A 354 1.46 -12.38 4.83
N MET A 355 1.08 -11.38 4.02
CA MET A 355 1.73 -11.09 2.74
C MET A 355 3.20 -10.67 2.92
N LEU A 356 3.49 -10.00 4.04
CA LEU A 356 4.82 -9.54 4.45
C LEU A 356 5.70 -10.62 5.08
N ASP A 357 5.20 -11.86 5.23
CA ASP A 357 5.89 -12.96 5.93
C ASP A 357 6.36 -12.59 7.34
N SER A 358 5.59 -11.73 8.02
CA SER A 358 5.89 -11.27 9.38
C SER A 358 5.73 -12.39 10.42
N GLU A 359 6.27 -12.16 11.62
CA GLU A 359 6.25 -13.14 12.71
C GLU A 359 4.83 -13.66 12.98
N THR A 360 4.68 -14.99 12.98
CA THR A 360 3.38 -15.66 13.09
C THR A 360 2.62 -15.30 14.37
N GLY A 361 3.32 -14.92 15.44
CA GLY A 361 2.72 -14.45 16.69
C GLY A 361 1.96 -13.12 16.55
N LEU A 362 2.45 -12.20 15.71
CA LEU A 362 1.78 -10.92 15.45
C LEU A 362 0.52 -11.12 14.59
N VAL A 363 0.62 -11.98 13.57
CA VAL A 363 -0.54 -12.37 12.75
C VAL A 363 -1.62 -13.00 13.61
N LEU A 364 -1.24 -13.92 14.49
CA LEU A 364 -2.18 -14.62 15.38
C LEU A 364 -2.84 -13.67 16.39
N SER A 365 -2.10 -12.66 16.87
CA SER A 365 -2.66 -11.62 17.74
C SER A 365 -3.74 -10.79 17.02
N CYS A 366 -3.50 -10.40 15.76
CA CYS A 366 -4.51 -9.71 14.95
C CYS A 366 -5.75 -10.57 14.72
N ILE A 367 -5.56 -11.87 14.41
CA ILE A 367 -6.66 -12.83 14.24
C ILE A 367 -7.42 -13.02 15.57
N GLY A 368 -6.70 -13.07 16.69
CA GLY A 368 -7.29 -13.16 18.02
C GLY A 368 -8.19 -11.97 18.34
N MET A 369 -7.74 -10.75 18.02
CA MET A 369 -8.55 -9.55 18.21
C MET A 369 -9.79 -9.53 17.30
N LEU A 370 -9.64 -9.95 16.03
CA LEU A 370 -10.77 -10.12 15.12
C LEU A 370 -11.79 -11.14 15.65
N ALA A 371 -11.32 -12.25 16.23
CA ALA A 371 -12.17 -13.26 16.83
C ALA A 371 -12.92 -12.72 18.06
N ILE A 372 -12.26 -11.94 18.92
CA ILE A 372 -12.88 -11.29 20.09
C ILE A 372 -13.99 -10.34 19.65
N ILE A 373 -13.71 -9.44 18.70
CA ILE A 373 -14.71 -8.48 18.20
C ILE A 373 -15.91 -9.24 17.60
N THR A 374 -15.65 -10.29 16.83
CA THR A 374 -16.69 -11.12 16.23
C THR A 374 -17.54 -11.84 17.29
N ALA A 375 -16.91 -12.36 18.35
CA ALA A 375 -17.61 -12.99 19.46
C ALA A 375 -18.50 -12.00 20.22
N VAL A 376 -17.99 -10.79 20.49
CA VAL A 376 -18.75 -9.71 21.15
C VAL A 376 -19.95 -9.29 20.31
N LEU A 377 -19.76 -9.06 19.01
CA LEU A 377 -20.85 -8.73 18.09
C LEU A 377 -21.90 -9.85 18.05
N SER A 378 -21.46 -11.10 18.01
CA SER A 378 -22.36 -12.27 17.93
C SER A 378 -23.16 -12.46 19.22
N ALA A 379 -22.53 -12.26 20.37
CA ALA A 379 -23.20 -12.26 21.67
C ALA A 379 -24.25 -11.14 21.75
N PHE A 380 -23.90 -9.92 21.33
CA PHE A 380 -24.83 -8.79 21.28
C PHE A 380 -26.04 -9.06 20.35
N ALA A 381 -25.80 -9.65 19.18
CA ALA A 381 -26.86 -10.08 18.27
C ALA A 381 -27.77 -11.15 18.89
N MET A 382 -27.21 -12.15 19.58
CA MET A 382 -28.01 -13.17 20.27
C MET A 382 -28.88 -12.58 21.39
N ILE A 383 -28.35 -11.64 22.18
CA ILE A 383 -29.11 -10.95 23.23
C ILE A 383 -30.25 -10.13 22.63
N THR A 384 -29.98 -9.41 21.55
CA THR A 384 -30.98 -8.59 20.85
C THR A 384 -32.06 -9.46 20.22
N TYR A 385 -31.68 -10.58 19.60
CA TYR A 385 -32.61 -11.56 19.05
C TYR A 385 -33.54 -12.14 20.11
N ARG A 386 -33.03 -12.49 21.30
CA ARG A 386 -33.86 -12.99 22.41
C ARG A 386 -34.87 -11.96 22.91
N LYS A 387 -34.52 -10.67 22.93
CA LYS A 387 -35.43 -9.60 23.38
C LYS A 387 -36.48 -9.22 22.34
N VAL A 388 -36.11 -9.14 21.07
CA VAL A 388 -36.99 -8.67 19.98
C VAL A 388 -37.79 -9.82 19.37
N GLY A 389 -37.20 -11.01 19.26
CA GLY A 389 -37.84 -12.19 18.68
C GLY A 389 -38.99 -12.77 19.50
N TYR A 390 -39.20 -12.30 20.74
CA TYR A 390 -40.36 -12.66 21.57
C TYR A 390 -41.64 -11.87 21.23
N HIS A 391 -41.55 -10.87 20.33
CA HIS A 391 -42.65 -9.97 19.98
C HIS A 391 -42.89 -9.79 18.48
N ALA A 392 -42.31 -10.65 17.63
CA ALA A 392 -42.46 -10.58 16.17
C ALA A 392 -43.42 -11.64 15.62
#